data_AF-A0AAP8JWF1-F1
#
_entry.id   AF-A0AAP8JWF1-F1
#
_cell.length_a   1.000
_cell.length_b   1.000
_cell.length_c   1.000
_cell.angle_alpha   90.00
_cell.angle_beta   90.00
_cell.angle_gamma   90.00
#
_symmetry.space_group_name_H-M   'P 1'
#
loop_
_entity.id
_entity.type
_entity.pdbx_description
1 polymer ?
#
loop_
_entity_poly.entity_id
_entity_poly.type
_entity_poly.pdbx_seq_one_letter_code
_entity_poly.pdbx_strand_id
1 'polypeptide(L)'
;MSMKAVAIEEIYQEILDGKRKRFPPNTWKEDMDNKQARRVITYLLHSILKWNKEDIKKKWNTQLLVKYKLRGLLKHRYESSPFKAINDLYPSEFKEWEFGMTPLNFWTKEKALTILKWLIEEKEKLSIEKLLRVYGKRWLERKKLGAPLAMYWNSSPFAMINDLYPSRFKEWEFLMTPNNFWTQEKALEALKWTIEEKEKLTPEQLLNVYNIKWLKTHRLASTCQLMWGNSPFKMINDLYQGRFKEWEFKVTPVGFWSRSKALEALRWTIEEKEKLNEKQLLKVFNQRWLIKQKLWTPLKRYWKGSPYEMLVALYPNRFSKSMLKGYFNN
;
A
#
# COMPACT_ATOMS: atom_id res chain seq x y z
N MET A 1 13.23 73.32 -5.84
CA MET A 1 13.65 72.21 -4.97
C MET A 1 12.96 70.95 -5.44
N SER A 2 13.69 70.03 -6.07
CA SER A 2 13.16 68.71 -6.43
C SER A 2 12.98 67.91 -5.14
N MET A 3 11.72 67.65 -4.72
CA MET A 3 11.45 66.72 -3.63
C MET A 3 11.95 65.35 -4.07
N LYS A 4 13.01 64.84 -3.43
CA LYS A 4 13.37 63.43 -3.54
C LYS A 4 12.15 62.63 -3.10
N ALA A 5 11.55 61.88 -4.03
CA ALA A 5 10.47 60.98 -3.70
C ALA A 5 10.98 59.97 -2.66
N VAL A 6 10.40 60.01 -1.45
CA VAL A 6 10.71 59.09 -0.36
C VAL A 6 10.43 57.66 -0.85
N ALA A 7 11.38 56.74 -0.65
CA ALA A 7 11.21 55.37 -1.11
C ALA A 7 10.09 54.68 -0.31
N ILE A 8 9.32 53.80 -0.96
CA ILE A 8 8.20 53.12 -0.27
C ILE A 8 8.69 52.26 0.90
N GLU A 9 9.92 51.74 0.82
CA GLU A 9 10.58 50.98 1.88
C GLU A 9 10.89 51.84 3.10
N GLU A 10 11.28 53.11 2.91
CA GLU A 10 11.51 54.07 4.00
C GLU A 10 10.19 54.38 4.73
N ILE A 11 9.11 54.64 3.96
CA ILE A 11 7.77 54.84 4.51
C ILE A 11 7.32 53.59 5.28
N TYR A 12 7.60 52.40 4.75
CA TYR A 12 7.26 51.16 5.42
C TYR A 12 8.05 50.98 6.72
N GLN A 13 9.35 51.29 6.71
CA GLN A 13 10.19 51.24 7.91
C GLN A 13 9.71 52.24 8.97
N GLU A 14 9.31 53.47 8.60
CA GLU A 14 8.69 54.42 9.52
C GLU A 14 7.43 53.87 10.20
N ILE A 15 6.63 53.08 9.46
CA ILE A 15 5.42 52.44 10.00
C ILE A 15 5.77 51.34 10.99
N LEU A 16 6.80 50.55 10.68
CA LEU A 16 7.29 49.51 11.59
C LEU A 16 7.93 50.09 12.85
N ASP A 17 8.65 51.21 12.72
CA ASP A 17 9.25 51.98 13.82
C ASP A 17 8.21 52.72 14.68
N GLY A 18 6.95 52.80 14.23
CA GLY A 18 5.88 53.54 14.91
C GLY A 18 5.90 55.06 14.70
N LYS A 19 6.84 55.59 13.89
CA LYS A 19 6.90 57.01 13.50
C LYS A 19 5.68 57.42 12.66
N ARG A 20 5.10 56.47 11.93
CA ARG A 20 3.91 56.66 11.09
C ARG A 20 2.85 55.60 11.39
N LYS A 21 1.57 56.00 11.45
CA LYS A 21 0.47 55.06 11.75
C LYS A 21 0.09 54.13 10.58
N ARG A 22 0.19 54.62 9.34
CA ARG A 22 -0.24 53.91 8.12
C ARG A 22 0.44 54.50 6.88
N PHE A 23 0.42 53.74 5.78
CA PHE A 23 0.82 54.26 4.47
C PHE A 23 0.00 55.51 4.09
N PRO A 24 0.58 56.44 3.29
CA PRO A 24 -0.17 57.58 2.75
C PRO A 24 -1.52 57.14 2.14
N PRO A 25 -2.53 58.04 2.14
CA PRO A 25 -3.77 57.77 1.42
C PRO A 25 -3.50 57.38 -0.04
N ASN A 26 -4.33 56.50 -0.58
CA ASN A 26 -4.29 56.02 -1.96
C ASN A 26 -3.01 55.28 -2.42
N THR A 27 -1.99 55.12 -1.58
CA THR A 27 -0.74 54.38 -1.93
C THR A 27 -1.00 53.07 -2.66
N TRP A 28 -1.97 52.27 -2.22
CA TRP A 28 -2.30 50.99 -2.85
C TRP A 28 -3.28 51.13 -4.02
N LYS A 29 -4.15 52.14 -4.02
CA LYS A 29 -5.11 52.34 -5.12
C LYS A 29 -4.42 52.83 -6.39
N GLU A 30 -3.37 53.63 -6.24
CA GLU A 30 -2.62 54.22 -7.36
C GLU A 30 -1.51 53.31 -7.91
N ASP A 31 -1.12 52.27 -7.17
CA ASP A 31 -0.01 51.36 -7.53
C ASP A 31 -0.39 50.32 -8.60
N MET A 32 -1.14 50.68 -9.65
CA MET A 32 -1.87 49.76 -10.55
C MET A 32 -1.09 48.52 -11.05
N ASP A 33 0.23 48.59 -11.23
CA ASP A 33 1.11 47.50 -11.68
C ASP A 33 1.69 46.60 -10.55
N ASN A 34 1.24 46.78 -9.31
CA ASN A 34 1.74 46.13 -8.09
C ASN A 34 3.22 46.41 -7.79
N LYS A 35 3.85 47.42 -8.41
CA LYS A 35 5.30 47.65 -8.27
C LYS A 35 5.70 48.01 -6.84
N GLN A 36 4.99 48.92 -6.20
CA GLN A 36 5.28 49.30 -4.82
C GLN A 36 4.91 48.17 -3.84
N ALA A 37 3.82 47.46 -4.10
CA ALA A 37 3.45 46.27 -3.34
C ALA A 37 4.55 45.19 -3.36
N ARG A 38 5.08 44.85 -4.54
CA ARG A 38 6.21 43.89 -4.69
C ARG A 38 7.47 44.37 -3.97
N ARG A 39 7.79 45.67 -4.01
CA ARG A 39 8.93 46.24 -3.28
C ARG A 39 8.80 46.08 -1.78
N VAL A 40 7.63 46.41 -1.21
CA VAL A 40 7.36 46.27 0.22
C VAL A 40 7.40 44.81 0.68
N ILE A 41 6.82 43.90 -0.10
CA ILE A 41 6.87 42.46 0.20
C ILE A 41 8.31 41.95 0.13
N THR A 42 9.06 42.32 -0.91
CA THR A 42 10.49 41.97 -1.05
C THR A 42 11.30 42.46 0.14
N TYR A 43 11.10 43.72 0.55
CA TYR A 43 11.77 44.30 1.71
C TYR A 43 11.44 43.56 3.01
N LEU A 44 10.16 43.21 3.22
CA LEU A 44 9.75 42.39 4.36
C LEU A 44 10.46 41.03 4.36
N LEU A 45 10.48 40.32 3.23
CA LEU A 45 11.03 38.96 3.16
C LEU A 45 12.56 38.94 3.28
N HIS A 46 13.26 39.82 2.57
CA HIS A 46 14.71 39.76 2.43
C HIS A 46 15.46 40.63 3.44
N SER A 47 14.93 41.81 3.79
CA SER A 47 15.63 42.75 4.68
C SER A 47 15.25 42.56 6.13
N ILE A 48 13.94 42.44 6.41
CA ILE A 48 13.41 42.37 7.78
C ILE A 48 13.42 40.93 8.29
N LEU A 49 12.77 40.01 7.57
CA LEU A 49 12.59 38.62 8.00
C LEU A 49 13.80 37.74 7.68
N LYS A 50 14.52 38.07 6.60
CA LYS A 50 15.65 37.28 6.06
C LYS A 50 15.28 35.82 5.82
N TRP A 51 14.10 35.59 5.25
CA TRP A 51 13.54 34.25 5.06
C TRP A 51 14.02 33.59 3.78
N ASN A 52 14.21 32.27 3.85
CA ASN A 52 14.37 31.42 2.67
C ASN A 52 13.01 30.88 2.19
N LYS A 53 13.01 30.11 1.09
CA LYS A 53 11.78 29.51 0.52
C LYS A 53 11.03 28.60 1.50
N GLU A 54 11.75 27.87 2.36
CA GLU A 54 11.12 26.98 3.34
C GLU A 54 10.46 27.76 4.49
N ASP A 55 11.07 28.87 4.91
CA ASP A 55 10.45 29.78 5.87
C ASP A 55 9.16 30.39 5.30
N ILE A 56 9.17 30.81 4.04
CA ILE A 56 7.98 31.31 3.33
C ILE A 56 6.88 30.24 3.36
N LYS A 57 7.17 29.00 2.92
CA LYS A 57 6.18 27.90 2.92
C LYS A 57 5.61 27.61 4.31
N LYS A 58 6.41 27.73 5.37
CA LYS A 58 5.98 27.40 6.74
C LYS A 58 5.23 28.53 7.44
N LYS A 59 5.68 29.78 7.25
CA LYS A 59 5.31 30.91 8.12
C LYS A 59 4.49 31.99 7.39
N TRP A 60 4.46 32.01 6.06
CA TRP A 60 3.71 33.01 5.30
C TRP A 60 2.20 32.77 5.39
N ASN A 61 1.48 33.70 6.03
CA ASN A 61 0.04 33.64 6.22
C ASN A 61 -0.55 35.03 6.50
N THR A 62 -1.89 35.14 6.54
CA THR A 62 -2.59 36.40 6.77
C THR A 62 -2.24 37.06 8.11
N GLN A 63 -2.08 36.27 9.19
CA GLN A 63 -1.78 36.80 10.53
C GLN A 63 -0.39 37.47 10.56
N LEU A 64 0.60 36.86 9.88
CA LEU A 64 1.92 37.46 9.69
C LEU A 64 1.80 38.82 9.00
N LEU A 65 1.08 38.89 7.88
CA LEU A 65 0.95 40.14 7.12
C LEU A 65 0.22 41.24 7.91
N VAL A 66 -0.76 40.85 8.73
CA VAL A 66 -1.43 41.79 9.65
C VAL A 66 -0.45 42.28 10.73
N LYS A 67 0.35 41.37 11.32
CA LYS A 67 1.39 41.72 12.32
C LYS A 67 2.37 42.75 11.77
N TYR A 68 2.80 42.59 10.53
CA TYR A 68 3.70 43.51 9.82
C TYR A 68 2.98 44.67 9.13
N LYS A 69 1.76 45.02 9.57
CA LYS A 69 1.00 46.21 9.10
C LYS A 69 0.68 46.22 7.59
N LEU A 70 0.70 45.08 6.92
CA LEU A 70 0.41 44.93 5.48
C LEU A 70 -1.05 44.55 5.17
N ARG A 71 -1.97 44.65 6.14
CA ARG A 71 -3.40 44.35 5.92
C ARG A 71 -4.00 45.18 4.78
N GLY A 72 -3.69 46.47 4.72
CA GLY A 72 -4.19 47.38 3.67
C GLY A 72 -3.69 46.98 2.28
N LEU A 73 -2.39 46.69 2.16
CA LEU A 73 -1.75 46.20 0.94
C LEU A 73 -2.45 44.93 0.45
N LEU A 74 -2.62 43.94 1.33
CA LEU A 74 -3.24 42.67 0.96
C LEU A 74 -4.68 42.82 0.48
N LYS A 75 -5.48 43.65 1.17
CA LYS A 75 -6.88 43.91 0.82
C LYS A 75 -7.01 44.56 -0.55
N HIS A 76 -6.19 45.57 -0.84
CA HIS A 76 -6.34 46.37 -2.05
C HIS A 76 -5.67 45.75 -3.28
N ARG A 77 -4.60 44.97 -3.10
CA ARG A 77 -3.80 44.46 -4.23
C ARG A 77 -3.97 42.99 -4.53
N TYR A 78 -4.34 42.21 -3.51
CA TYR A 78 -4.30 40.75 -3.60
C TYR A 78 -5.58 40.12 -3.06
N GLU A 79 -6.70 40.85 -3.00
CA GLU A 79 -8.01 40.36 -2.55
C GLU A 79 -7.94 39.65 -1.19
N SER A 80 -7.12 40.15 -0.28
CA SER A 80 -6.87 39.52 1.03
C SER A 80 -6.23 38.12 0.97
N SER A 81 -5.63 37.71 -0.16
CA SER A 81 -4.95 36.42 -0.35
C SER A 81 -3.42 36.55 -0.19
N PRO A 82 -2.83 35.97 0.87
CA PRO A 82 -1.38 35.87 1.00
C PRO A 82 -0.73 35.10 -0.16
N PHE A 83 -1.43 34.12 -0.74
CA PHE A 83 -0.90 33.37 -1.88
C PHE A 83 -0.80 34.23 -3.15
N LYS A 84 -1.82 35.06 -3.45
CA LYS A 84 -1.74 35.98 -4.59
C LYS A 84 -0.55 36.92 -4.47
N ALA A 85 -0.27 37.42 -3.26
CA ALA A 85 0.86 38.29 -2.99
C ALA A 85 2.22 37.62 -3.24
N ILE A 86 2.41 36.39 -2.78
CA ILE A 86 3.69 35.69 -2.96
C ILE A 86 3.86 35.15 -4.39
N ASN A 87 2.77 34.77 -5.07
CA ASN A 87 2.80 34.34 -6.47
C ASN A 87 3.04 35.50 -7.45
N ASP A 88 2.64 36.73 -7.11
CA ASP A 88 3.02 37.92 -7.88
C ASP A 88 4.52 38.22 -7.76
N LEU A 89 5.12 37.96 -6.59
CA LEU A 89 6.56 38.15 -6.38
C LEU A 89 7.41 37.02 -6.98
N TYR A 90 6.94 35.77 -6.88
CA TYR A 90 7.60 34.58 -7.41
C TYR A 90 6.63 33.78 -8.29
N PRO A 91 6.42 34.21 -9.55
CA PRO A 91 5.45 33.59 -10.44
C PRO A 91 5.67 32.10 -10.62
N SER A 92 4.64 31.30 -10.29
CA SER A 92 4.62 29.83 -10.43
C SER A 92 5.65 29.05 -9.60
N GLU A 93 6.42 29.73 -8.75
CA GLU A 93 7.47 29.11 -7.95
C GLU A 93 6.90 28.34 -6.76
N PHE A 94 5.84 28.86 -6.16
CA PHE A 94 5.13 28.24 -5.05
C PHE A 94 3.77 27.71 -5.50
N LYS A 95 3.36 26.59 -4.93
CA LYS A 95 1.97 26.14 -5.03
C LYS A 95 1.21 26.50 -3.76
N GLU A 96 -0.06 26.86 -3.90
CA GLU A 96 -0.88 27.36 -2.79
C GLU A 96 -1.04 26.34 -1.65
N TRP A 97 -1.02 25.04 -1.97
CA TRP A 97 -1.03 23.95 -0.98
C TRP A 97 0.33 23.70 -0.30
N GLU A 98 1.41 24.35 -0.72
CA GLU A 98 2.71 24.25 -0.06
C GLU A 98 2.79 25.10 1.20
N PHE A 99 1.82 25.99 1.45
CA PHE A 99 1.79 26.86 2.62
C PHE A 99 1.28 26.12 3.88
N GLY A 100 1.53 26.68 5.06
CA GLY A 100 1.15 26.07 6.35
C GLY A 100 -0.36 25.96 6.56
N MET A 101 -1.14 26.90 6.02
CA MET A 101 -2.60 26.87 5.99
C MET A 101 -3.08 27.21 4.58
N THR A 102 -3.92 26.33 4.02
CA THR A 102 -4.65 26.64 2.79
C THR A 102 -5.80 27.60 3.11
N PRO A 103 -6.12 28.59 2.24
CA PRO A 103 -7.23 29.50 2.45
C PRO A 103 -8.58 28.78 2.67
N LEU A 104 -9.53 29.47 3.29
CA LEU A 104 -10.93 29.02 3.35
C LEU A 104 -11.44 28.74 1.92
N ASN A 105 -12.15 27.62 1.75
CA ASN A 105 -12.69 27.14 0.46
C ASN A 105 -11.64 26.83 -0.62
N PHE A 106 -10.37 26.69 -0.24
CA PHE A 106 -9.30 26.32 -1.18
C PHE A 106 -9.50 24.92 -1.79
N TRP A 107 -9.95 23.96 -0.97
CA TRP A 107 -10.10 22.58 -1.39
C TRP A 107 -11.41 22.39 -2.15
N THR A 108 -11.29 21.77 -3.32
CA THR A 108 -12.37 21.03 -3.98
C THR A 108 -11.94 19.58 -4.13
N LYS A 109 -12.90 18.69 -4.39
CA LYS A 109 -12.62 17.27 -4.62
C LYS A 109 -11.64 17.09 -5.80
N GLU A 110 -11.89 17.78 -6.92
CA GLU A 110 -11.09 17.73 -8.15
C GLU A 110 -9.67 18.24 -7.89
N LYS A 111 -9.54 19.37 -7.21
CA LYS A 111 -8.23 19.97 -6.91
C LYS A 111 -7.38 19.04 -6.05
N ALA A 112 -7.98 18.38 -5.07
CA ALA A 112 -7.29 17.39 -4.25
C ALA A 112 -6.79 16.18 -5.07
N LEU A 113 -7.60 15.69 -6.02
CA LEU A 113 -7.20 14.62 -6.93
C LEU A 113 -6.09 15.06 -7.90
N THR A 114 -6.16 16.28 -8.47
CA THR A 114 -5.10 16.83 -9.32
C THR A 114 -3.77 16.92 -8.57
N ILE A 115 -3.80 17.42 -7.33
CA ILE A 115 -2.59 17.51 -6.48
C ILE A 115 -2.07 16.13 -6.14
N LEU A 116 -2.95 15.18 -5.81
CA LEU A 116 -2.56 13.80 -5.55
C LEU A 116 -1.89 13.15 -6.75
N LYS A 117 -2.46 13.32 -7.95
CA LYS A 117 -1.90 12.82 -9.20
C LYS A 117 -0.50 13.38 -9.45
N TRP A 118 -0.36 14.70 -9.37
CA TRP A 118 0.92 15.39 -9.51
C TRP A 118 1.97 14.90 -8.50
N LEU A 119 1.58 14.69 -7.24
CA LEU A 119 2.47 14.17 -6.20
C LEU A 119 3.00 12.76 -6.55
N ILE A 120 2.12 11.88 -7.00
CA ILE A 120 2.45 10.49 -7.32
C ILE A 120 3.29 10.40 -8.60
N GLU A 121 2.86 11.07 -9.67
CA GLU A 121 3.39 10.89 -11.02
C GLU A 121 4.60 11.80 -11.29
N GLU A 122 4.59 13.04 -10.82
CA GLU A 122 5.61 14.04 -11.17
C GLU A 122 6.59 14.32 -10.03
N LYS A 123 6.07 14.62 -8.83
CA LYS A 123 6.92 15.03 -7.70
C LYS A 123 7.74 13.88 -7.15
N GLU A 124 7.10 12.75 -6.84
CA GLU A 124 7.76 11.60 -6.22
C GLU A 124 8.05 10.47 -7.20
N LYS A 125 7.44 10.48 -8.39
CA LYS A 125 7.58 9.46 -9.44
C LYS A 125 7.48 8.05 -8.85
N LEU A 126 6.42 7.82 -8.07
CA LEU A 126 6.26 6.57 -7.34
C LEU A 126 5.93 5.43 -8.31
N SER A 127 6.76 4.39 -8.32
CA SER A 127 6.37 3.11 -8.91
C SER A 127 5.16 2.52 -8.17
N ILE A 128 4.39 1.65 -8.82
CA ILE A 128 3.24 0.97 -8.21
C ILE A 128 3.66 0.27 -6.90
N GLU A 129 4.78 -0.46 -6.91
CA GLU A 129 5.29 -1.15 -5.72
C GLU A 129 5.59 -0.20 -4.57
N LYS A 130 6.20 0.96 -4.87
CA LYS A 130 6.53 1.96 -3.86
C LYS A 130 5.26 2.62 -3.34
N LEU A 131 4.31 2.94 -4.23
CA LEU A 131 3.01 3.50 -3.89
C LEU A 131 2.27 2.59 -2.90
N LEU A 132 2.14 1.29 -3.19
CA LEU A 132 1.48 0.31 -2.32
C LEU A 132 2.13 0.17 -0.93
N ARG A 133 3.40 0.55 -0.80
CA ARG A 133 4.15 0.51 0.48
C ARG A 133 4.04 1.81 1.28
N VAL A 134 4.04 2.96 0.62
CA VAL A 134 4.10 4.26 1.31
C VAL A 134 2.74 4.94 1.44
N TYR A 135 1.82 4.67 0.52
CA TYR A 135 0.52 5.31 0.46
C TYR A 135 -0.36 4.91 1.65
N GLY A 136 -0.98 5.90 2.28
CA GLY A 136 -1.86 5.73 3.42
C GLY A 136 -2.11 7.06 4.12
N LYS A 137 -2.95 7.06 5.16
CA LYS A 137 -3.37 8.27 5.88
C LYS A 137 -2.20 9.14 6.32
N ARG A 138 -1.19 8.54 6.96
CA ARG A 138 0.03 9.24 7.42
C ARG A 138 0.85 9.84 6.27
N TRP A 139 0.89 9.19 5.11
CA TRP A 139 1.59 9.76 3.94
C TRP A 139 0.81 10.95 3.39
N LEU A 140 -0.51 10.84 3.24
CA LEU A 140 -1.37 11.94 2.81
C LEU A 140 -1.28 13.15 3.74
N GLU A 141 -1.30 12.94 5.06
CA GLU A 141 -1.12 13.99 6.07
C GLU A 141 0.23 14.71 5.89
N ARG A 142 1.34 13.97 5.75
CA ARG A 142 2.67 14.55 5.47
C ARG A 142 2.73 15.30 4.14
N LYS A 143 1.89 14.94 3.16
CA LYS A 143 1.75 15.62 1.87
C LYS A 143 0.70 16.73 1.88
N LYS A 144 0.22 17.12 3.06
CA LYS A 144 -0.78 18.19 3.26
C LYS A 144 -2.13 17.90 2.59
N LEU A 145 -2.45 16.63 2.38
CA LEU A 145 -3.74 16.14 1.85
C LEU A 145 -4.66 15.61 2.96
N GLY A 146 -4.32 15.76 4.24
CA GLY A 146 -5.15 15.29 5.36
C GLY A 146 -6.52 15.98 5.44
N ALA A 147 -6.58 17.30 5.22
CA ALA A 147 -7.82 18.07 5.23
C ALA A 147 -8.81 17.64 4.12
N PRO A 148 -8.42 17.64 2.82
CA PRO A 148 -9.34 17.21 1.77
C PRO A 148 -9.70 15.71 1.89
N LEU A 149 -8.77 14.87 2.38
CA LEU A 149 -9.05 13.47 2.68
C LEU A 149 -10.23 13.31 3.67
N ALA A 150 -10.24 14.12 4.73
CA ALA A 150 -11.34 14.12 5.70
C ALA A 150 -12.65 14.67 5.11
N MET A 151 -12.57 15.75 4.33
CA MET A 151 -13.73 16.45 3.78
C MET A 151 -14.51 15.63 2.73
N TYR A 152 -13.82 14.91 1.84
CA TYR A 152 -14.46 14.29 0.66
C TYR A 152 -14.43 12.76 0.65
N TRP A 153 -13.61 12.13 1.50
CA TRP A 153 -13.44 10.68 1.52
C TRP A 153 -13.56 10.07 2.92
N ASN A 154 -14.17 10.77 3.88
CA ASN A 154 -14.37 10.29 5.25
C ASN A 154 -13.09 9.75 5.90
N SER A 155 -11.95 10.41 5.63
CA SER A 155 -10.62 9.97 6.09
C SER A 155 -10.15 8.60 5.56
N SER A 156 -10.75 8.08 4.49
CA SER A 156 -10.36 6.81 3.83
C SER A 156 -9.33 7.04 2.72
N PRO A 157 -8.05 6.64 2.91
CA PRO A 157 -7.04 6.75 1.86
C PRO A 157 -7.40 5.91 0.64
N PHE A 158 -7.98 4.72 0.86
CA PHE A 158 -8.36 3.84 -0.24
C PHE A 158 -9.46 4.47 -1.10
N ALA A 159 -10.47 5.09 -0.49
CA ALA A 159 -11.51 5.78 -1.25
C ALA A 159 -10.92 6.89 -2.13
N MET A 160 -9.96 7.67 -1.61
CA MET A 160 -9.29 8.74 -2.36
C MET A 160 -8.46 8.21 -3.54
N ILE A 161 -7.67 7.15 -3.36
CA ILE A 161 -6.85 6.59 -4.45
C ILE A 161 -7.69 5.85 -5.49
N ASN A 162 -8.78 5.20 -5.08
CA ASN A 162 -9.71 4.54 -5.99
C ASN A 162 -10.50 5.58 -6.81
N ASP A 163 -10.76 6.75 -6.27
CA ASP A 163 -11.36 7.86 -7.03
C ASP A 163 -10.38 8.44 -8.06
N LEU A 164 -9.09 8.52 -7.72
CA LEU A 164 -8.05 8.95 -8.65
C LEU A 164 -7.77 7.91 -9.76
N TYR A 165 -7.72 6.63 -9.39
CA TYR A 165 -7.45 5.52 -10.29
C TYR A 165 -8.52 4.42 -10.10
N PRO A 166 -9.71 4.60 -10.71
CA PRO A 166 -10.84 3.70 -10.56
C PRO A 166 -10.48 2.25 -10.85
N SER A 167 -10.78 1.36 -9.88
CA SER A 167 -10.62 -0.10 -9.98
C SER A 167 -9.19 -0.57 -10.28
N ARG A 168 -8.19 0.31 -10.18
CA ARG A 168 -6.79 -0.03 -10.47
C ARG A 168 -6.14 -0.83 -9.35
N PHE A 169 -6.58 -0.60 -8.12
CA PHE A 169 -6.02 -1.22 -6.92
C PHE A 169 -7.11 -1.88 -6.11
N LYS A 170 -6.77 -2.96 -5.43
CA LYS A 170 -7.56 -3.55 -4.36
C LYS A 170 -7.08 -3.02 -3.02
N GLU A 171 -8.01 -2.84 -2.08
CA GLU A 171 -7.71 -2.24 -0.78
C GLU A 171 -6.66 -3.04 0.01
N TRP A 172 -6.68 -4.36 -0.12
CA TRP A 172 -5.71 -5.27 0.51
C TRP A 172 -4.31 -5.25 -0.11
N GLU A 173 -4.10 -4.58 -1.25
CA GLU A 173 -2.75 -4.43 -1.82
C GLU A 173 -1.91 -3.39 -1.06
N PHE A 174 -2.56 -2.44 -0.38
CA PHE A 174 -1.90 -1.42 0.42
C PHE A 174 -1.38 -2.00 1.76
N LEU A 175 -0.44 -1.30 2.39
CA LEU A 175 0.23 -1.78 3.60
C LEU A 175 -0.73 -1.99 4.78
N MET A 176 -1.75 -1.14 4.88
CA MET A 176 -2.70 -1.14 5.98
C MET A 176 -4.11 -1.12 5.41
N THR A 177 -4.93 -2.07 5.83
CA THR A 177 -6.38 -2.03 5.64
C THR A 177 -7.05 -1.40 6.87
N PRO A 178 -8.26 -0.83 6.75
CA PRO A 178 -9.01 -0.30 7.90
C PRO A 178 -9.26 -1.35 9.00
N ASN A 179 -9.59 -0.87 10.20
CA ASN A 179 -10.06 -1.75 11.27
C ASN A 179 -11.32 -2.50 10.81
N ASN A 180 -11.42 -3.78 11.18
CA ASN A 180 -12.53 -4.67 10.80
C ASN A 180 -12.74 -4.80 9.27
N PHE A 181 -11.71 -4.49 8.47
CA PHE A 181 -11.80 -4.61 7.01
C PHE A 181 -12.03 -6.05 6.57
N TRP A 182 -11.35 -7.01 7.21
CA TRP A 182 -11.32 -8.40 6.81
C TRP A 182 -12.56 -9.15 7.27
N THR A 183 -13.32 -9.69 6.31
CA THR A 183 -14.30 -10.76 6.50
C THR A 183 -13.79 -12.03 5.81
N GLN A 184 -14.43 -13.18 6.07
CA GLN A 184 -14.04 -14.44 5.44
C GLN A 184 -14.15 -14.34 3.92
N GLU A 185 -15.21 -13.72 3.42
CA GLU A 185 -15.47 -13.52 2.00
C GLU A 185 -14.38 -12.66 1.35
N LYS A 186 -14.03 -11.52 1.96
CA LYS A 186 -12.95 -10.66 1.45
C LYS A 186 -11.59 -11.33 1.49
N ALA A 187 -11.31 -12.13 2.53
CA ALA A 187 -10.06 -12.87 2.62
C ALA A 187 -9.96 -13.93 1.52
N LEU A 188 -11.06 -14.62 1.20
CA LEU A 188 -11.13 -15.57 0.09
C LEU A 188 -11.05 -14.88 -1.27
N GLU A 189 -11.70 -13.71 -1.45
CA GLU A 189 -11.58 -12.89 -2.66
C GLU A 189 -10.12 -12.45 -2.88
N ALA A 190 -9.46 -11.94 -1.83
CA ALA A 190 -8.06 -11.53 -1.90
C ALA A 190 -7.14 -12.72 -2.22
N LEU A 191 -7.41 -13.89 -1.63
CA LEU A 191 -6.66 -15.11 -1.92
C LEU A 191 -6.85 -15.54 -3.39
N LYS A 192 -8.09 -15.59 -3.86
CA LYS A 192 -8.44 -15.95 -5.24
C LYS A 192 -7.76 -15.03 -6.23
N TRP A 193 -7.90 -13.72 -6.06
CA TRP A 193 -7.25 -12.72 -6.90
C TRP A 193 -5.72 -12.86 -6.88
N THR A 194 -5.12 -13.15 -5.72
CA THR A 194 -3.67 -13.35 -5.62
C THR A 194 -3.21 -14.57 -6.43
N ILE A 195 -3.96 -15.67 -6.37
CA ILE A 195 -3.64 -16.92 -7.08
C ILE A 195 -3.89 -16.76 -8.59
N GLU A 196 -5.07 -16.29 -8.98
CA GLU A 196 -5.56 -16.34 -10.36
C GLU A 196 -5.12 -15.14 -11.19
N GLU A 197 -5.09 -13.93 -10.61
CA GLU A 197 -4.84 -12.70 -11.36
C GLU A 197 -3.42 -12.18 -11.18
N LYS A 198 -2.97 -12.12 -9.91
CA LYS A 198 -1.66 -11.53 -9.57
C LYS A 198 -0.50 -12.45 -9.92
N GLU A 199 -0.53 -13.70 -9.46
CA GLU A 199 0.54 -14.68 -9.72
C GLU A 199 0.22 -15.63 -10.87
N LYS A 200 -1.05 -15.76 -11.26
CA LYS A 200 -1.51 -16.66 -12.34
C LYS A 200 -1.01 -18.09 -12.18
N LEU A 201 -1.10 -18.62 -10.95
CA LEU A 201 -0.56 -19.92 -10.60
C LEU A 201 -1.40 -21.05 -11.20
N THR A 202 -0.74 -22.02 -11.83
CA THR A 202 -1.38 -23.30 -12.14
C THR A 202 -1.63 -24.12 -10.86
N PRO A 203 -2.54 -25.10 -10.87
CA PRO A 203 -2.75 -25.98 -9.73
C PRO A 203 -1.45 -26.64 -9.24
N GLU A 204 -0.57 -27.07 -10.15
CA GLU A 204 0.70 -27.72 -9.81
C GLU A 204 1.68 -26.74 -9.16
N GLN A 205 1.74 -25.50 -9.64
CA GLN A 205 2.57 -24.45 -9.04
C GLN A 205 2.05 -24.12 -7.64
N LEU A 206 0.73 -23.98 -7.48
CA LEU A 206 0.07 -23.69 -6.22
C LEU A 206 0.39 -24.74 -5.16
N LEU A 207 0.32 -26.04 -5.50
CA LEU A 207 0.69 -27.15 -4.60
C LEU A 207 2.15 -27.08 -4.11
N ASN A 208 3.02 -26.38 -4.83
CA ASN A 208 4.44 -26.27 -4.50
C ASN A 208 4.78 -25.02 -3.69
N VAL A 209 4.09 -23.89 -3.92
CA VAL A 209 4.40 -22.61 -3.28
C VAL A 209 3.47 -22.31 -2.09
N TYR A 210 2.21 -22.76 -2.13
CA TYR A 210 1.20 -22.39 -1.14
C TYR A 210 1.50 -22.97 0.25
N ASN A 211 1.72 -22.07 1.20
CA ASN A 211 1.91 -22.36 2.62
C ASN A 211 1.83 -21.04 3.42
N ILE A 212 1.99 -21.11 4.74
CA ILE A 212 1.91 -19.91 5.60
C ILE A 212 2.97 -18.85 5.27
N LYS A 213 4.16 -19.24 4.77
CA LYS A 213 5.19 -18.28 4.34
C LYS A 213 4.77 -17.55 3.07
N TRP A 214 4.15 -18.24 2.11
CA TRP A 214 3.58 -17.62 0.91
C TRP A 214 2.41 -16.69 1.26
N LEU A 215 1.54 -17.08 2.20
CA LEU A 215 0.51 -16.16 2.72
C LEU A 215 1.13 -14.92 3.38
N LYS A 216 2.26 -15.07 4.09
CA LYS A 216 2.99 -13.94 4.69
C LYS A 216 3.53 -12.98 3.65
N THR A 217 4.10 -13.47 2.54
CA THR A 217 4.58 -12.60 1.45
C THR A 217 3.47 -11.80 0.80
N HIS A 218 2.24 -12.33 0.83
CA HIS A 218 1.03 -11.66 0.33
C HIS A 218 0.15 -11.01 1.40
N ARG A 219 0.67 -10.87 2.63
CA ARG A 219 -0.04 -10.23 3.76
C ARG A 219 -1.38 -10.88 4.16
N LEU A 220 -1.57 -12.15 3.82
CA LEU A 220 -2.74 -12.97 4.17
C LEU A 220 -2.46 -13.91 5.37
N ALA A 221 -1.27 -13.88 5.97
CA ALA A 221 -0.97 -14.74 7.11
C ALA A 221 -1.81 -14.38 8.35
N SER A 222 -1.94 -13.09 8.68
CA SER A 222 -2.72 -12.64 9.83
C SER A 222 -4.22 -12.93 9.66
N THR A 223 -4.75 -12.81 8.43
CA THR A 223 -6.14 -13.16 8.13
C THR A 223 -6.36 -14.66 8.22
N CYS A 224 -5.43 -15.47 7.69
CA CYS A 224 -5.42 -16.91 7.85
C CYS A 224 -5.40 -17.33 9.34
N GLN A 225 -4.61 -16.64 10.16
CA GLN A 225 -4.57 -16.87 11.60
C GLN A 225 -5.92 -16.59 12.26
N LEU A 226 -6.51 -15.42 11.98
CA LEU A 226 -7.74 -14.97 12.61
C LEU A 226 -8.95 -15.85 12.27
N MET A 227 -9.09 -16.24 10.99
CA MET A 227 -10.30 -16.90 10.49
C MET A 227 -10.17 -18.43 10.37
N TRP A 228 -8.97 -18.94 10.13
CA TRP A 228 -8.72 -20.38 9.93
C TRP A 228 -7.77 -20.99 10.96
N GLY A 229 -7.49 -20.29 12.07
CA GLY A 229 -6.65 -20.81 13.15
C GLY A 229 -5.23 -21.15 12.69
N ASN A 230 -4.68 -20.33 11.79
CA ASN A 230 -3.34 -20.49 11.21
C ASN A 230 -3.18 -21.78 10.38
N SER A 231 -4.28 -22.24 9.77
CA SER A 231 -4.28 -23.36 8.85
C SER A 231 -4.47 -22.88 7.40
N PRO A 232 -3.38 -22.77 6.62
CA PRO A 232 -3.46 -22.48 5.19
C PRO A 232 -4.36 -23.48 4.44
N PHE A 233 -4.30 -24.77 4.78
CA PHE A 233 -5.10 -25.78 4.09
C PHE A 233 -6.61 -25.54 4.22
N LYS A 234 -7.11 -25.29 5.44
CA LYS A 234 -8.52 -24.88 5.63
C LYS A 234 -8.91 -23.67 4.78
N MET A 235 -8.06 -22.64 4.72
CA MET A 235 -8.34 -21.44 3.92
C MET A 235 -8.45 -21.75 2.42
N ILE A 236 -7.52 -22.51 1.84
CA ILE A 236 -7.58 -22.87 0.41
C ILE A 236 -8.69 -23.89 0.12
N ASN A 237 -9.03 -24.76 1.07
CA ASN A 237 -10.14 -25.68 0.93
C ASN A 237 -11.49 -24.97 0.99
N ASP A 238 -11.63 -23.89 1.75
CA ASP A 238 -12.82 -23.05 1.69
C ASP A 238 -12.94 -22.31 0.35
N LEU A 239 -11.82 -21.91 -0.25
CA LEU A 239 -11.82 -21.29 -1.58
C LEU A 239 -12.12 -22.29 -2.71
N TYR A 240 -11.52 -23.47 -2.66
CA TYR A 240 -11.62 -24.52 -3.68
C TYR A 240 -12.06 -25.83 -3.05
N GLN A 241 -13.32 -25.89 -2.61
CA GLN A 241 -13.87 -27.00 -1.85
C GLN A 241 -13.64 -28.35 -2.52
N GLY A 242 -12.92 -29.23 -1.83
CA GLY A 242 -12.66 -30.60 -2.28
C GLY A 242 -11.69 -30.72 -3.45
N ARG A 243 -11.16 -29.62 -3.99
CA ARG A 243 -10.25 -29.62 -5.15
C ARG A 243 -8.88 -30.20 -4.82
N PHE A 244 -8.41 -30.00 -3.60
CA PHE A 244 -7.08 -30.41 -3.16
C PHE A 244 -7.18 -31.27 -1.90
N LYS A 245 -6.26 -32.22 -1.77
CA LYS A 245 -5.98 -32.93 -0.52
C LYS A 245 -4.78 -32.30 0.17
N GLU A 246 -4.82 -32.25 1.50
CA GLU A 246 -3.79 -31.58 2.30
C GLU A 246 -2.38 -32.17 2.06
N TRP A 247 -2.29 -33.48 1.81
CA TRP A 247 -1.04 -34.17 1.49
C TRP A 247 -0.48 -33.88 0.10
N GLU A 248 -1.25 -33.26 -0.80
CA GLU A 248 -0.74 -32.87 -2.12
C GLU A 248 0.17 -31.64 -2.04
N PHE A 249 0.04 -30.81 -1.00
CA PHE A 249 0.88 -29.63 -0.81
C PHE A 249 2.31 -30.03 -0.42
N LYS A 250 3.30 -29.20 -0.78
CA LYS A 250 4.73 -29.44 -0.47
C LYS A 250 5.01 -29.64 1.01
N VAL A 251 4.23 -29.00 1.88
CA VAL A 251 4.39 -29.07 3.34
C VAL A 251 3.05 -29.43 3.96
N THR A 252 3.06 -30.47 4.80
CA THR A 252 1.93 -30.85 5.67
C THR A 252 2.21 -30.35 7.09
N PRO A 253 1.19 -29.92 7.87
CA PRO A 253 1.40 -29.47 9.24
C PRO A 253 2.00 -30.55 10.15
N VAL A 254 2.66 -30.10 11.22
CA VAL A 254 3.13 -31.01 12.28
C VAL A 254 1.93 -31.75 12.87
N GLY A 255 2.06 -33.06 13.06
CA GLY A 255 0.97 -33.89 13.59
C GLY A 255 -0.11 -34.26 12.57
N PHE A 256 -0.03 -33.78 11.32
CA PHE A 256 -1.01 -34.10 10.27
C PHE A 256 -1.17 -35.60 10.02
N TRP A 257 -0.04 -36.30 9.87
CA TRP A 257 -0.01 -37.71 9.48
C TRP A 257 -0.39 -38.63 10.64
N SER A 258 -1.42 -39.45 10.43
CA SER A 258 -1.70 -40.69 11.18
C SER A 258 -1.48 -41.90 10.27
N ARG A 259 -1.44 -43.13 10.82
CA ARG A 259 -1.40 -44.36 10.00
C ARG A 259 -2.55 -44.42 9.00
N SER A 260 -3.77 -44.15 9.46
CA SER A 260 -4.98 -44.16 8.64
C SER A 260 -4.91 -43.14 7.50
N LYS A 261 -4.58 -41.87 7.78
CA LYS A 261 -4.42 -40.83 6.75
C LYS A 261 -3.33 -41.16 5.73
N ALA A 262 -2.24 -41.78 6.17
CA ALA A 262 -1.17 -42.19 5.28
C ALA A 262 -1.59 -43.30 4.31
N LEU A 263 -2.39 -44.27 4.77
CA LEU A 263 -2.97 -45.30 3.92
C LEU A 263 -4.05 -44.74 3.00
N GLU A 264 -4.88 -43.82 3.48
CA GLU A 264 -5.85 -43.08 2.65
C GLU A 264 -5.15 -42.30 1.52
N ALA A 265 -4.12 -41.53 1.85
CA ALA A 265 -3.34 -40.78 0.86
C ALA A 265 -2.69 -41.71 -0.15
N LEU A 266 -2.18 -42.88 0.29
CA LEU A 266 -1.59 -43.87 -0.60
C LEU A 266 -2.64 -44.48 -1.53
N ARG A 267 -3.79 -44.89 -0.98
CA ARG A 267 -4.92 -45.43 -1.75
C ARG A 267 -5.34 -44.45 -2.83
N TRP A 268 -5.63 -43.21 -2.45
CA TRP A 268 -6.02 -42.15 -3.37
C TRP A 268 -4.95 -41.90 -4.45
N THR A 269 -3.67 -41.95 -4.09
CA THR A 269 -2.57 -41.78 -5.06
C THR A 269 -2.57 -42.90 -6.11
N ILE A 270 -2.78 -44.16 -5.69
CA ILE A 270 -2.77 -45.32 -6.59
C ILE A 270 -4.04 -45.37 -7.44
N GLU A 271 -5.19 -45.27 -6.79
CA GLU A 271 -6.51 -45.57 -7.39
C GLU A 271 -7.07 -44.37 -8.15
N GLU A 272 -6.91 -43.14 -7.63
CA GLU A 272 -7.57 -41.95 -8.19
C GLU A 272 -6.62 -41.07 -8.99
N LYS A 273 -5.44 -40.75 -8.42
CA LYS A 273 -4.49 -39.82 -9.04
C LYS A 273 -3.75 -40.45 -10.22
N GLU A 274 -3.11 -41.59 -10.00
CA GLU A 274 -2.28 -42.25 -11.00
C GLU A 274 -3.05 -43.38 -11.74
N LYS A 275 -4.19 -43.80 -11.20
CA LYS A 275 -5.08 -44.86 -11.75
C LYS A 275 -4.31 -46.11 -12.17
N LEU A 276 -3.39 -46.55 -11.30
CA LEU A 276 -2.48 -47.64 -11.60
C LEU A 276 -3.18 -48.98 -11.42
N ASN A 277 -3.15 -49.82 -12.47
CA ASN A 277 -3.45 -51.24 -12.30
C ASN A 277 -2.29 -51.96 -11.60
N GLU A 278 -2.53 -53.20 -11.17
CA GLU A 278 -1.57 -53.98 -10.39
C GLU A 278 -0.20 -54.15 -11.08
N LYS A 279 -0.20 -54.45 -12.38
CA LYS A 279 1.04 -54.61 -13.16
C LYS A 279 1.82 -53.29 -13.27
N GLN A 280 1.12 -52.17 -13.44
CA GLN A 280 1.74 -50.84 -13.49
C GLN A 280 2.28 -50.42 -12.12
N LEU A 281 1.50 -50.65 -11.06
CA LEU A 281 1.88 -50.37 -9.69
C LEU A 281 3.19 -51.10 -9.34
N LEU A 282 3.26 -52.42 -9.54
CA LEU A 282 4.46 -53.20 -9.23
C LEU A 282 5.72 -52.73 -9.99
N LYS A 283 5.56 -52.17 -11.20
CA LYS A 283 6.69 -51.62 -11.97
C LYS A 283 7.27 -50.33 -11.37
N VAL A 284 6.42 -49.47 -10.80
CA VAL A 284 6.82 -48.14 -10.32
C VAL A 284 6.97 -48.06 -8.80
N PHE A 285 6.30 -48.93 -8.06
CA PHE A 285 6.17 -48.83 -6.60
C PHE A 285 7.48 -49.17 -5.90
N ASN A 286 8.16 -48.12 -5.44
CA ASN A 286 9.37 -48.19 -4.64
C ASN A 286 9.49 -46.93 -3.78
N GLN A 287 10.54 -46.86 -2.96
CA GLN A 287 10.77 -45.71 -2.07
C GLN A 287 10.90 -44.39 -2.83
N ARG A 288 11.57 -44.37 -4.00
CA ARG A 288 11.72 -43.15 -4.82
C ARG A 288 10.37 -42.67 -5.34
N TRP A 289 9.51 -43.59 -5.75
CA TRP A 289 8.14 -43.26 -6.17
C TRP A 289 7.32 -42.68 -5.00
N LEU A 290 7.37 -43.29 -3.81
CA LEU A 290 6.69 -42.75 -2.62
C LEU A 290 7.21 -41.36 -2.23
N ILE A 291 8.52 -41.11 -2.35
CA ILE A 291 9.10 -39.78 -2.14
C ILE A 291 8.55 -38.78 -3.18
N LYS A 292 8.50 -39.16 -4.46
CA LYS A 292 7.91 -38.33 -5.54
C LYS A 292 6.45 -38.00 -5.26
N GLN A 293 5.69 -38.92 -4.65
CA GLN A 293 4.30 -38.73 -4.24
C GLN A 293 4.14 -38.04 -2.87
N LYS A 294 5.21 -37.48 -2.30
CA LYS A 294 5.22 -36.74 -1.00
C LYS A 294 4.83 -37.60 0.22
N LEU A 295 4.99 -38.93 0.14
CA LEU A 295 4.66 -39.89 1.20
C LEU A 295 5.86 -40.34 2.06
N TRP A 296 7.02 -39.69 1.94
CA TRP A 296 8.22 -40.05 2.71
C TRP A 296 8.04 -39.97 4.22
N THR A 297 7.49 -38.84 4.70
CA THR A 297 7.30 -38.59 6.13
C THR A 297 6.46 -39.69 6.82
N PRO A 298 5.25 -40.03 6.33
CA PRO A 298 4.48 -41.11 6.93
C PRO A 298 5.14 -42.49 6.74
N LEU A 299 5.77 -42.75 5.59
CA LEU A 299 6.50 -44.00 5.32
C LEU A 299 7.58 -44.25 6.38
N LYS A 300 8.44 -43.25 6.62
CA LYS A 300 9.51 -43.32 7.62
C LYS A 300 8.94 -43.50 9.03
N ARG A 301 7.88 -42.75 9.37
CA ARG A 301 7.32 -42.70 10.73
C ARG A 301 6.61 -43.99 11.14
N TYR A 302 5.84 -44.60 10.24
CA TYR A 302 4.92 -45.68 10.61
C TYR A 302 5.31 -47.06 10.10
N TRP A 303 6.16 -47.13 9.08
CA TRP A 303 6.62 -48.37 8.42
C TRP A 303 8.14 -48.44 8.31
N LYS A 304 8.88 -47.69 9.14
CA LYS A 304 10.35 -47.69 9.21
C LYS A 304 11.03 -47.47 7.85
N GLY A 305 10.37 -46.78 6.92
CA GLY A 305 10.91 -46.54 5.58
C GLY A 305 10.64 -47.65 4.55
N SER A 306 9.95 -48.74 4.92
CA SER A 306 9.70 -49.89 4.04
C SER A 306 8.48 -49.69 3.14
N PRO A 307 8.65 -49.57 1.80
CA PRO A 307 7.52 -49.50 0.88
C PRO A 307 6.64 -50.75 0.95
N TYR A 308 7.24 -51.93 1.11
CA TYR A 308 6.52 -53.20 1.19
C TYR A 308 5.54 -53.22 2.36
N GLU A 309 6.02 -52.89 3.56
CA GLU A 309 5.19 -52.89 4.78
C GLU A 309 4.01 -51.91 4.65
N MET A 310 4.24 -50.75 4.01
CA MET A 310 3.17 -49.78 3.76
C MET A 310 2.15 -50.30 2.74
N LEU A 311 2.59 -50.99 1.68
CA LEU A 311 1.70 -51.54 0.66
C LEU A 311 0.85 -52.70 1.18
N VAL A 312 1.45 -53.61 1.96
CA VAL A 312 0.71 -54.73 2.58
C VAL A 312 -0.25 -54.22 3.65
N ALA A 313 0.09 -53.15 4.37
CA ALA A 313 -0.84 -52.50 5.27
C ALA A 313 -2.07 -51.90 4.54
N LEU A 314 -1.92 -51.46 3.28
CA LEU A 314 -3.03 -50.97 2.47
C LEU A 314 -3.84 -52.12 1.83
N TYR A 315 -3.16 -53.14 1.33
CA TYR A 315 -3.75 -54.30 0.66
C TYR A 315 -3.26 -55.61 1.28
N PRO A 316 -3.83 -56.02 2.43
CA PRO A 316 -3.44 -57.25 3.10
C PRO A 316 -3.58 -58.46 2.17
N ASN A 317 -2.63 -59.40 2.23
CA ASN A 317 -2.62 -60.66 1.47
C ASN A 317 -2.63 -60.54 -0.07
N ARG A 318 -2.43 -59.34 -0.63
CA ARG A 318 -2.44 -59.12 -2.09
C ARG A 318 -1.06 -59.15 -2.74
N PHE A 319 0.00 -58.87 -1.98
CA PHE A 319 1.36 -58.70 -2.51
C PHE A 319 2.39 -59.45 -1.65
N SER A 320 3.33 -60.15 -2.30
CA SER A 320 4.51 -60.72 -1.64
C SER A 320 5.73 -59.80 -1.79
N LYS A 321 6.70 -59.96 -0.88
CA LYS A 321 7.91 -59.11 -0.87
C LYS A 321 8.72 -59.24 -2.17
N SER A 322 8.76 -60.43 -2.76
CA SER A 322 9.44 -60.72 -4.02
C SER A 322 8.78 -60.06 -5.24
N MET A 323 7.53 -59.61 -5.17
CA MET A 323 6.87 -58.92 -6.28
C MET A 323 7.35 -57.47 -6.45
N LEU A 324 7.96 -56.86 -5.43
CA LEU A 324 8.34 -55.45 -5.44
C LEU A 324 9.76 -55.21 -5.93
N LYS A 325 9.90 -54.21 -6.81
CA LYS A 325 11.19 -53.79 -7.36
C LYS A 325 12.13 -53.27 -6.26
N GLY A 326 13.31 -53.88 -6.15
CA GLY A 326 14.32 -53.54 -5.13
C GLY A 326 14.38 -54.48 -3.92
N TYR A 327 13.47 -55.47 -3.84
CA TYR A 327 13.52 -56.56 -2.86
C TYR A 327 13.99 -57.90 -3.46
N PHE A 328 14.38 -57.89 -4.74
CA PHE A 328 15.16 -58.96 -5.36
C PHE A 328 16.60 -58.84 -4.87
N ASN A 329 16.88 -59.47 -3.73
CA ASN A 329 18.16 -59.97 -3.22
C ASN A 329 18.05 -60.05 -1.70
N ASN A 330 17.62 -61.21 -1.24
CA ASN A 330 18.31 -62.03 -0.24
C ASN A 330 17.76 -63.44 -0.31
#